data_AF-A0A7Y7DNB1-F1
#
_entry.id   AF-A0A7Y7DNB1-F1
#
_cell.length_a   1.000
_cell.length_b   1.000
_cell.length_c   1.000
_cell.angle_alpha   90.00
_cell.angle_beta   90.00
_cell.angle_gamma   90.00
#
_symmetry.space_group_name_H-M   'P 1'
#
loop_
_entity.id
_entity.type
_entity.pdbx_description
1 polymer ?
#
loop_
_entity_poly.entity_id
_entity_poly.type
_entity_poly.pdbx_seq_one_letter_code
_entity_poly.pdbx_strand_id
1 'polypeptide(L)'
;MGADPWVEYARLQSMLDRTTDAYKAAGIEAAMTDLLEGIAKHRTIGAKQARNLVVNRIGKERRRRAIIYARRHNIAGDSEGCGVADAAESRIMLLRCAQACGPRDFRLLVRQAQGNSLAEISAETGATITALKARAHRARKKVLALAA
;
A
#
# COMPACT_ATOMS: atom_id res chain seq x y z
N MET A 1 -15.88 -27.95 -8.12
CA MET A 1 -16.78 -27.20 -7.20
C MET A 1 -16.11 -25.86 -6.92
N GLY A 2 -16.80 -24.74 -7.17
CA GLY A 2 -16.24 -23.41 -6.93
C GLY A 2 -15.97 -23.21 -5.44
N ALA A 3 -14.85 -22.57 -5.09
CA ALA A 3 -14.55 -22.25 -3.70
C ALA A 3 -15.61 -21.29 -3.17
N ASP A 4 -16.32 -21.67 -2.11
CA ASP A 4 -17.31 -20.83 -1.45
C ASP A 4 -16.57 -19.65 -0.77
N PRO A 5 -16.82 -18.39 -1.20
CA PRO A 5 -16.15 -17.25 -0.63
C PRO A 5 -16.48 -17.01 0.85
N TRP A 6 -17.60 -17.55 1.37
CA TRP A 6 -17.93 -17.50 2.79
C TRP A 6 -17.03 -18.38 3.64
N VAL A 7 -16.56 -19.51 3.10
CA VAL A 7 -15.56 -20.36 3.76
C VAL A 7 -14.24 -19.61 3.94
N GLU A 8 -13.81 -18.86 2.91
CA GLU A 8 -12.63 -18.01 3.03
C GLU A 8 -12.84 -16.88 4.03
N TYR A 9 -14.03 -16.28 4.08
CA TYR A 9 -14.33 -15.25 5.07
C TYR A 9 -14.24 -15.78 6.51
N ALA A 10 -14.86 -16.92 6.79
CA ALA A 10 -14.78 -17.58 8.10
C ALA A 10 -13.32 -17.91 8.47
N ARG A 11 -12.52 -18.37 7.51
CA ARG A 11 -11.08 -18.63 7.71
C ARG A 11 -10.31 -17.36 8.07
N LEU A 12 -10.62 -16.23 7.43
CA LEU A 12 -10.00 -14.94 7.76
C LEU A 12 -10.42 -14.47 9.15
N GLN A 13 -11.68 -14.65 9.53
CA GLN A 13 -12.19 -14.31 10.86
C GLN A 13 -11.46 -15.11 11.96
N SER A 14 -11.36 -16.44 11.81
CA SER A 14 -10.58 -17.27 12.75
C SER A 14 -9.09 -16.89 12.83
N MET A 15 -8.52 -16.38 11.72
CA MET A 15 -7.15 -15.91 11.70
C MET A 15 -7.01 -14.56 12.42
N LEU A 16 -7.99 -13.66 12.29
CA LEU A 16 -8.04 -12.39 13.01
C LEU A 16 -8.09 -12.61 14.52
N ASP A 17 -8.96 -13.51 14.99
CA ASP A 17 -9.12 -13.83 16.42
C ASP A 17 -7.83 -14.34 17.08
N ARG A 18 -6.96 -14.98 16.29
CA ARG A 18 -5.66 -15.51 16.75
C ARG A 18 -4.52 -14.50 16.65
N THR A 19 -4.75 -13.35 16.00
CA THR A 19 -3.70 -12.39 15.68
C THR A 19 -3.56 -11.36 16.81
N THR A 20 -2.43 -11.39 17.51
CA THR A 20 -2.10 -10.42 18.57
C THR A 20 -1.44 -9.15 18.03
N ASP A 21 -0.85 -9.21 16.84
CA ASP A 21 -0.13 -8.11 16.23
C ASP A 21 -1.09 -7.11 15.57
N ALA A 22 -1.15 -5.90 16.13
CA ALA A 22 -2.08 -4.86 15.73
C ALA A 22 -2.01 -4.48 14.25
N TYR A 23 -0.85 -4.56 13.58
CA TYR A 23 -0.79 -4.24 12.14
C TYR A 23 -1.20 -5.42 11.28
N LYS A 24 -0.96 -6.65 11.72
CA LYS A 24 -1.46 -7.85 11.03
C LYS A 24 -2.97 -7.91 11.14
N ALA A 25 -3.54 -7.63 12.31
CA ALA A 25 -4.98 -7.57 12.53
C ALA A 25 -5.66 -6.58 11.57
N ALA A 26 -5.18 -5.33 11.51
CA ALA A 26 -5.69 -4.32 10.58
C ALA A 26 -5.52 -4.73 9.10
N GLY A 27 -4.43 -5.44 8.75
CA GLY A 27 -4.24 -6.00 7.41
C GLY A 27 -5.25 -7.10 7.07
N ILE A 28 -5.61 -7.94 8.04
CA ILE A 28 -6.61 -9.01 7.89
C ILE A 28 -8.02 -8.42 7.79
N GLU A 29 -8.37 -7.44 8.62
CA GLU A 29 -9.65 -6.72 8.54
C GLU A 29 -9.84 -6.08 7.15
N ALA A 30 -8.83 -5.37 6.66
CA ALA A 30 -8.87 -4.80 5.31
C ALA A 30 -9.02 -5.87 4.21
N ALA A 31 -8.47 -7.07 4.44
CA ALA A 31 -8.64 -8.19 3.53
C ALA A 31 -10.06 -8.78 3.56
N MET A 32 -10.67 -8.83 4.74
CA MET A 32 -12.06 -9.24 4.93
C MET A 32 -13.02 -8.25 4.26
N THR A 33 -12.77 -6.93 4.36
CA THR A 33 -13.58 -5.91 3.67
C THR A 33 -13.54 -6.08 2.15
N ASP A 34 -12.36 -6.26 1.55
CA ASP A 34 -12.24 -6.53 0.11
C ASP A 34 -12.97 -7.82 -0.30
N LEU A 35 -12.92 -8.85 0.54
CA LEU A 35 -13.60 -10.13 0.29
C LEU A 35 -15.12 -9.96 0.32
N LEU A 36 -15.66 -9.23 1.31
CA LEU A 36 -17.08 -8.88 1.37
C LEU A 36 -17.52 -8.08 0.14
N GLU A 37 -16.71 -7.10 -0.30
CA GLU A 37 -17.00 -6.35 -1.52
C GLU A 37 -16.98 -7.25 -2.77
N GLY A 38 -16.08 -8.25 -2.80
CA GLY A 38 -16.04 -9.29 -3.83
C GLY A 38 -17.31 -10.15 -3.85
N ILE A 39 -17.75 -10.62 -2.67
CA ILE A 39 -18.98 -11.41 -2.49
C ILE A 39 -20.21 -10.62 -2.95
N ALA A 40 -20.32 -9.35 -2.54
CA ALA A 40 -21.41 -8.46 -2.95
C ALA A 40 -21.47 -8.26 -4.47
N LYS A 41 -20.33 -8.37 -5.16
CA LYS A 41 -20.22 -8.29 -6.63
C LYS A 41 -20.31 -9.67 -7.32
N HIS A 42 -20.75 -10.70 -6.59
CA HIS A 42 -20.84 -12.09 -7.05
C HIS A 42 -19.53 -12.66 -7.63
N ARG A 43 -18.38 -12.18 -7.12
CA ARG A 43 -17.07 -12.69 -7.50
C ARG A 43 -16.67 -13.83 -6.58
N THR A 44 -16.24 -14.94 -7.16
CA THR A 44 -15.61 -16.03 -6.41
C THR A 44 -14.12 -15.75 -6.27
N ILE A 45 -13.62 -15.83 -5.05
CA ILE A 45 -12.20 -15.66 -4.72
C ILE A 45 -11.71 -17.00 -4.19
N GLY A 46 -10.74 -17.60 -4.89
CA GLY A 46 -10.16 -18.88 -4.46
C GLY A 46 -9.22 -18.71 -3.26
N ALA A 47 -8.95 -19.80 -2.53
CA ALA A 47 -8.07 -19.83 -1.36
C ALA A 47 -6.68 -19.20 -1.58
N LYS A 48 -6.09 -19.40 -2.77
CA LYS A 48 -4.80 -18.79 -3.13
C LYS A 48 -4.91 -17.26 -3.27
N GLN A 49 -5.99 -16.78 -3.89
CA GLN A 49 -6.23 -15.35 -4.05
C GLN A 49 -6.52 -14.69 -2.69
N ALA A 50 -7.33 -15.32 -1.83
CA ALA A 50 -7.60 -14.83 -0.49
C ALA A 50 -6.31 -14.72 0.35
N ARG A 51 -5.44 -15.73 0.31
CA ARG A 51 -4.11 -15.67 0.96
C ARG A 51 -3.24 -14.54 0.42
N ASN A 52 -3.16 -14.39 -0.89
CA ASN A 52 -2.39 -13.30 -1.50
C ASN A 52 -2.95 -11.93 -1.10
N LEU A 53 -4.27 -11.80 -1.00
CA LEU A 53 -4.93 -10.58 -0.59
C LEU A 53 -4.55 -10.21 0.86
N VAL A 54 -4.59 -11.15 1.79
CA VAL A 54 -4.12 -10.96 3.18
C VAL A 54 -2.67 -10.50 3.22
N VAL A 55 -1.75 -11.22 2.57
CA VAL A 55 -0.32 -10.88 2.56
C VAL A 55 -0.09 -9.46 2.02
N ASN A 56 -0.79 -9.12 0.93
CA ASN A 56 -0.71 -7.79 0.34
C ASN A 56 -1.22 -6.70 1.30
N ARG A 57 -2.34 -6.94 1.99
CA ARG A 57 -2.94 -5.98 2.91
C ARG A 57 -2.11 -5.80 4.19
N ILE A 58 -1.60 -6.88 4.77
CA ILE A 58 -0.64 -6.82 5.89
C ILE A 58 0.63 -6.05 5.49
N GLY A 59 1.22 -6.37 4.33
CA GLY A 59 2.41 -5.67 3.84
C GLY A 59 2.16 -4.19 3.55
N LYS A 60 0.94 -3.84 3.15
CA LYS A 60 0.51 -2.44 2.98
C LYS A 60 0.41 -1.71 4.31
N GLU A 61 -0.20 -2.34 5.31
CA GLU A 61 -0.37 -1.76 6.65
C GLU A 61 0.96 -1.60 7.39
N ARG A 62 1.86 -2.59 7.28
CA ARG A 62 3.23 -2.48 7.77
C ARG A 62 3.95 -1.24 7.21
N ARG A 63 3.85 -1.00 5.89
CA ARG A 63 4.46 0.17 5.24
C ARG A 63 3.82 1.49 5.68
N ARG A 64 2.49 1.55 5.81
CA ARG A 64 1.78 2.72 6.34
C ARG A 64 2.27 3.09 7.72
N ARG A 65 2.35 2.11 8.62
CA ARG A 65 2.84 2.34 9.98
C ARG A 65 4.31 2.75 9.98
N ALA A 66 5.18 2.13 9.17
CA ALA A 66 6.57 2.55 9.06
C ALA A 66 6.70 4.04 8.69
N ILE A 67 5.86 4.54 7.77
CA ILE A 67 5.82 5.97 7.41
C ILE A 67 5.33 6.83 8.58
N ILE A 68 4.27 6.41 9.29
CA ILE A 68 3.74 7.14 10.45
C ILE A 68 4.78 7.19 11.58
N TYR A 69 5.42 6.06 11.89
CA TYR A 69 6.49 5.97 12.88
C TYR A 69 7.69 6.82 12.48
N ALA A 70 8.17 6.76 11.24
CA ALA A 70 9.25 7.62 10.76
C ALA A 70 8.89 9.11 10.87
N ARG A 71 7.64 9.49 10.56
CA ARG A 71 7.15 10.86 10.71
C ARG A 71 7.04 11.30 12.16
N ARG A 72 6.71 10.38 13.07
CA ARG A 72 6.62 10.62 14.53
C ARG A 72 8.01 10.72 15.18
N HIS A 73 8.98 9.92 14.71
CA HIS A 73 10.36 9.96 15.20
C HIS A 73 11.19 11.11 14.61
N ASN A 74 10.86 11.61 13.41
CA ASN A 74 11.42 12.89 12.92
C ASN A 74 10.98 14.11 13.76
N ILE A 75 10.00 13.96 14.66
CA ILE A 75 9.57 15.01 15.61
C ILE A 75 10.17 14.75 17.00
N ALA A 76 10.74 13.57 17.28
CA ALA A 76 11.07 13.13 18.64
C ALA A 76 12.47 12.51 18.81
N GLY A 77 13.37 12.56 17.82
CA GLY A 77 14.70 11.99 18.02
C GLY A 77 15.73 12.45 17.00
N ASP A 78 16.56 13.39 17.43
CA ASP A 78 18.00 13.45 17.10
C ASP A 78 18.69 12.17 17.63
N SER A 79 18.28 10.99 17.18
CA SER A 79 18.85 9.72 17.62
C SER A 79 19.93 9.28 16.65
N GLU A 80 21.14 9.75 16.94
CA GLU A 80 22.44 9.09 16.79
C GLU A 80 22.40 7.72 16.08
N GLY A 81 22.86 7.68 14.82
CA GLY A 81 23.28 6.43 14.17
C GLY A 81 23.05 6.33 12.65
N CYS A 82 22.11 7.09 12.09
CA CYS A 82 21.88 7.15 10.64
C CYS A 82 21.94 8.62 10.23
N GLY A 83 23.16 9.07 9.92
CA GLY A 83 23.54 10.48 9.91
C GLY A 83 22.62 11.36 9.05
N VAL A 84 22.51 12.62 9.43
CA VAL A 84 21.85 13.70 8.68
C VAL A 84 22.18 13.69 7.17
N ALA A 85 23.36 13.16 6.81
CA ALA A 85 23.78 12.87 5.45
C ALA A 85 22.86 11.90 4.68
N ASP A 86 22.42 10.78 5.28
CA ASP A 86 21.55 9.78 4.62
C ASP A 86 20.11 10.33 4.43
N ALA A 87 19.63 11.12 5.41
CA ALA A 87 18.37 11.84 5.27
C ALA A 87 18.43 12.93 4.18
N ALA A 88 19.55 13.65 4.07
CA ALA A 88 19.78 14.65 3.03
C ALA A 88 19.90 14.01 1.65
N GLU A 89 20.64 12.90 1.51
CA GLU A 89 20.77 12.12 0.28
C GLU A 89 19.42 11.55 -0.16
N SER A 90 18.66 10.97 0.77
CA SER A 90 17.28 10.51 0.54
C SER A 90 16.39 11.66 0.05
N ARG A 91 16.52 12.86 0.63
CA ARG A 91 15.75 14.04 0.23
C ARG A 91 16.15 14.53 -1.17
N ILE A 92 17.43 14.54 -1.49
CA ILE A 92 17.95 14.87 -2.83
C ILE A 92 17.44 13.85 -3.85
N MET A 93 17.46 12.55 -3.52
CA MET A 93 16.96 11.51 -4.40
C MET A 93 15.46 11.64 -4.65
N LEU A 94 14.67 11.97 -3.62
CA LEU A 94 13.23 12.24 -3.76
C LEU A 94 12.97 13.48 -4.63
N LEU A 95 13.79 14.52 -4.53
CA LEU A 95 13.70 15.70 -5.41
C LEU A 95 13.99 15.35 -6.87
N ARG A 96 15.04 14.56 -7.13
CA ARG A 96 15.36 14.05 -8.48
C ARG A 96 14.22 13.22 -9.05
N CYS A 97 13.65 12.32 -8.24
CA CYS A 97 12.47 11.55 -8.61
C CYS A 97 11.30 12.47 -9.00
N ALA A 98 11.01 13.48 -8.17
CA ALA A 98 9.92 14.43 -8.40
C ALA A 98 10.10 15.23 -9.70
N GLN A 99 11.34 15.62 -10.01
CA GLN A 99 11.68 16.31 -11.25
C GLN A 99 11.50 15.41 -12.48
N ALA A 100 11.98 14.16 -12.44
CA ALA A 100 11.94 13.28 -13.61
C ALA A 100 10.52 12.86 -14.03
N CYS A 101 9.64 12.52 -13.08
CA CYS A 101 8.27 12.13 -13.40
C CYS A 101 7.25 13.28 -13.37
N GLY A 102 7.59 14.43 -12.80
CA GLY A 102 6.72 15.59 -12.68
C GLY A 102 5.80 15.53 -11.46
N PRO A 103 5.29 16.68 -10.97
CA PRO A 103 4.68 16.78 -9.65
C PRO A 103 3.40 15.96 -9.49
N ARG A 104 2.58 15.85 -10.55
CA ARG A 104 1.32 15.07 -10.51
C ARG A 104 1.57 13.57 -10.46
N ASP A 105 2.57 13.07 -11.17
CA ASP A 105 2.90 11.65 -11.21
C ASP A 105 3.70 11.22 -9.98
N PHE A 106 4.60 12.08 -9.51
CA PHE A 106 5.30 11.87 -8.25
C PHE A 106 4.31 11.81 -7.06
N ARG A 107 3.34 12.73 -7.00
CA ARG A 107 2.30 12.71 -5.97
C ARG A 107 1.47 11.42 -6.02
N LEU A 108 1.17 10.90 -7.21
CA LEU A 108 0.49 9.60 -7.35
C LEU A 108 1.34 8.46 -6.74
N LEU A 109 2.64 8.41 -7.02
CA LEU A 109 3.54 7.41 -6.45
C LEU A 109 3.63 7.54 -4.92
N VAL A 110 3.76 8.76 -4.39
CA VAL A 110 3.77 9.03 -2.94
C VAL A 110 2.48 8.53 -2.30
N ARG A 111 1.31 8.82 -2.89
CA ARG A 111 0.03 8.36 -2.35
C ARG A 111 -0.10 6.84 -2.39
N GLN A 112 0.41 6.17 -3.42
CA GLN A 112 0.48 4.70 -3.44
C GLN A 112 1.42 4.16 -2.36
N ALA A 113 2.57 4.81 -2.13
CA ALA A 113 3.52 4.42 -1.08
C ALA A 113 2.95 4.61 0.34
N GLN A 114 2.15 5.65 0.54
CA GLN A 114 1.32 5.87 1.74
C GLN A 114 0.16 4.87 1.85
N GLY A 115 0.04 3.94 0.90
CA GLY A 115 -0.96 2.90 0.93
C GLY A 115 -2.35 3.36 0.49
N ASN A 116 -2.52 4.43 -0.26
CA ASN A 116 -3.82 4.69 -0.89
C ASN A 116 -4.04 3.70 -2.05
N SER A 117 -5.25 3.13 -2.15
CA SER A 117 -5.62 2.30 -3.31
C SER A 117 -5.84 3.18 -4.55
N LEU A 118 -5.74 2.58 -5.74
CA LEU A 118 -6.07 3.31 -6.97
C LEU A 118 -7.54 3.69 -7.07
N ALA A 119 -8.42 2.95 -6.38
CA ALA A 119 -9.84 3.28 -6.28
C ALA A 119 -10.05 4.54 -5.41
N GLU A 120 -9.42 4.61 -4.24
CA GLU A 120 -9.43 5.81 -3.36
C GLU A 120 -8.92 7.05 -4.12
N ILE A 121 -7.78 6.92 -4.81
CA ILE A 121 -7.21 8.03 -5.58
C ILE A 121 -8.10 8.40 -6.77
N SER A 122 -8.73 7.43 -7.42
CA SER A 122 -9.66 7.67 -8.53
C SER A 122 -10.89 8.46 -8.07
N ALA A 123 -11.49 8.06 -6.94
CA ALA A 123 -12.64 8.74 -6.36
C ALA A 123 -12.33 10.21 -6.01
N GLU A 124 -11.16 10.50 -5.46
CA GLU A 124 -10.79 11.86 -5.07
C GLU A 124 -10.35 12.75 -6.25
N THR A 125 -9.72 12.18 -7.27
CA THR A 125 -9.12 12.96 -8.37
C THR A 125 -10.00 13.01 -9.62
N GLY A 126 -11.07 12.22 -9.69
CA GLY A 126 -11.92 12.05 -10.87
C GLY A 126 -11.23 11.32 -12.03
N ALA A 127 -9.96 10.91 -11.89
CA ALA A 127 -9.23 10.19 -12.91
C ALA A 127 -9.62 8.71 -12.91
N THR A 128 -9.73 8.07 -14.08
CA THR A 128 -10.07 6.65 -14.16
C THR A 128 -8.94 5.77 -13.61
N ILE A 129 -9.30 4.62 -13.02
CA ILE A 129 -8.33 3.65 -12.50
C ILE A 129 -7.32 3.24 -13.58
N THR A 130 -7.77 3.05 -14.82
CA THR A 130 -6.91 2.68 -15.96
C THR A 130 -5.88 3.77 -16.27
N ALA A 131 -6.29 5.04 -16.28
CA ALA A 131 -5.38 6.17 -16.47
C ALA A 131 -4.36 6.25 -15.33
N LEU A 132 -4.79 6.05 -14.07
CA LEU A 132 -3.89 6.04 -12.92
C LEU A 132 -2.88 4.89 -12.97
N LYS A 133 -3.30 3.68 -13.39
CA LYS A 133 -2.38 2.54 -13.61
C LYS A 133 -1.30 2.88 -14.63
N ALA A 134 -1.70 3.40 -15.79
CA ALA A 134 -0.77 3.76 -16.86
C ALA A 134 0.21 4.85 -16.44
N ARG A 135 -0.28 5.89 -15.74
CA ARG A 135 0.57 6.96 -15.18
C ARG A 135 1.55 6.42 -14.14
N ALA A 136 1.09 5.64 -13.17
CA ALA A 136 1.95 5.05 -12.15
C ALA A 136 3.03 4.15 -12.76
N HIS A 137 2.69 3.38 -13.80
CA HIS A 137 3.67 2.54 -14.51
C HIS A 137 4.76 3.39 -15.19
N ARG A 138 4.39 4.41 -15.96
CA ARG A 138 5.36 5.31 -16.61
C ARG A 138 6.22 6.05 -15.58
N ALA A 139 5.62 6.54 -14.52
CA ALA A 139 6.32 7.24 -13.45
C ALA A 139 7.34 6.34 -12.74
N ARG A 140 6.96 5.08 -12.43
CA ARG A 140 7.90 4.08 -11.88
C ARG A 140 9.07 3.81 -12.82
N LYS A 141 8.83 3.67 -14.12
CA LYS A 141 9.90 3.45 -15.10
C LYS A 141 10.92 4.59 -15.10
N LYS A 142 10.46 5.84 -15.02
CA LYS A 142 11.34 7.02 -14.92
C LYS A 142 12.15 7.06 -13.62
N VAL A 143 11.52 6.73 -12.50
CA VAL A 143 12.21 6.68 -11.19
C VAL A 143 13.25 5.56 -11.15
N LEU A 144 12.93 4.37 -11.69
CA LEU A 144 13.88 3.26 -11.77
C LEU A 144 15.08 3.61 -12.66
N ALA A 145 14.88 4.35 -13.74
CA ALA A 145 15.96 4.80 -14.61
C ALA A 145 16.92 5.82 -13.94
N LEU A 146 16.53 6.44 -12.82
CA LEU A 146 17.42 7.30 -12.03
C LEU A 146 18.23 6.52 -10.99
N ALA A 147 17.83 5.29 -10.68
CA ALA A 147 18.46 4.43 -9.68
C ALA A 147 19.42 3.39 -10.29
N ALA A 148 19.51 3.35 -11.62
CA ALA A 148 20.48 2.58 -12.40
C ALA A 148 21.65 3.48 -12.80
#